data_AF-A0A258Q1E8-F1
#
_entry.id   AF-A0A258Q1E8-F1
#
_cell.length_a   1.000
_cell.length_b   1.000
_cell.length_c   1.000
_cell.angle_alpha   90.00
_cell.angle_beta   90.00
_cell.angle_gamma   90.00
#
_symmetry.space_group_name_H-M   'P 1'
#
loop_
_entity.id
_entity.type
_entity.pdbx_description
1 polymer ?
#
loop_
_entity_poly.entity_id
_entity_poly.type
_entity_poly.pdbx_seq_one_letter_code
_entity_poly.pdbx_strand_id
1 'polypeptide(L)'
;VIVCPHWMHDLHAPLVAATPNARFVEFFLDDQVLNFRRLINKQLAFKNGDLILHQTPGLGFEFEEAAVKKYAGKAAWTKIA
;
A
#
# COMPACT_ATOMS: atom_id res chain seq x y z
N VAL A 1 -8.63 -16.20 -16.04
CA VAL A 1 -8.52 -14.75 -16.28
C VAL A 1 -7.27 -14.24 -15.57
N ILE A 2 -6.47 -13.38 -16.20
CA ILE A 2 -5.30 -12.74 -15.57
C ILE A 2 -5.75 -11.51 -14.78
N VAL A 3 -5.16 -11.29 -13.61
CA VAL A 3 -5.44 -10.13 -12.76
C VAL A 3 -4.18 -9.29 -12.58
N CYS A 4 -4.28 -8.00 -12.88
CA CYS A 4 -3.24 -7.01 -12.61
C CYS A 4 -3.92 -5.86 -11.87
N PRO A 5 -3.85 -5.82 -10.53
CA PRO A 5 -4.58 -4.84 -9.75
C PRO A 5 -4.08 -3.42 -10.04
N HIS A 6 -5.04 -2.51 -10.16
CA HIS A 6 -4.81 -1.09 -10.28
C HIS A 6 -4.55 -0.48 -8.91
N TRP A 7 -3.59 0.43 -8.86
CA TRP A 7 -3.36 1.34 -7.74
C TRP A 7 -2.90 0.64 -6.45
N MET A 8 -2.53 1.42 -5.42
CA MET A 8 -2.18 0.96 -4.05
C MET A 8 -1.27 -0.30 -3.96
N HIS A 9 -0.02 -0.20 -4.42
CA HIS A 9 0.91 -1.33 -4.43
C HIS A 9 1.22 -1.93 -3.05
N ASP A 10 1.26 -1.13 -1.98
CA ASP A 10 1.54 -1.64 -0.63
C ASP A 10 0.46 -2.62 -0.13
N LEU A 11 -0.78 -2.48 -0.61
CA LEU A 11 -1.86 -3.45 -0.36
C LEU A 11 -1.80 -4.63 -1.32
N HIS A 12 -1.57 -4.37 -2.61
CA HIS A 12 -1.72 -5.39 -3.63
C HIS A 12 -0.52 -6.32 -3.78
N ALA A 13 0.70 -5.89 -3.46
CA ALA A 13 1.89 -6.74 -3.62
C ALA A 13 1.80 -8.09 -2.90
N PRO A 14 1.38 -8.19 -1.62
CA PRO A 14 1.22 -9.50 -0.97
C PRO A 14 0.12 -10.35 -1.63
N LEU A 15 -0.96 -9.73 -2.11
CA LEU A 15 -2.05 -10.44 -2.80
C LEU A 15 -1.58 -10.99 -4.16
N VAL A 16 -0.85 -10.20 -4.94
CA VAL A 16 -0.29 -10.63 -6.23
C VAL A 16 0.72 -11.75 -6.01
N ALA A 17 1.61 -11.63 -5.02
CA ALA A 17 2.61 -12.66 -4.71
C ALA A 17 1.97 -14.00 -4.27
N ALA A 18 0.80 -13.96 -3.64
CA ALA A 18 0.09 -15.15 -3.16
C ALA A 18 -0.88 -15.77 -4.19
N THR A 19 -1.08 -15.16 -5.36
CA THR A 19 -2.17 -15.50 -6.28
C THR A 19 -1.65 -15.97 -7.65
N PRO A 20 -1.84 -17.25 -8.05
CA PRO A 20 -1.23 -17.81 -9.26
C PRO A 20 -1.61 -17.14 -10.60
N ASN A 21 -2.77 -16.49 -10.69
CA ASN A 21 -3.21 -15.79 -11.89
C ASN A 21 -2.97 -14.28 -11.85
N ALA A 22 -2.30 -13.77 -10.81
CA ALA A 22 -1.85 -12.39 -10.72
C ALA A 22 -0.42 -12.24 -11.26
N ARG A 23 -0.17 -11.21 -12.08
CA ARG A 23 1.09 -11.08 -12.83
C ARG A 23 1.96 -9.91 -12.42
N PHE A 24 1.36 -8.73 -12.28
CA PHE A 24 2.07 -7.49 -11.99
C PHE A 24 1.29 -6.64 -10.99
N VAL A 25 2.02 -5.75 -10.31
CA VAL A 25 1.46 -4.70 -9.46
C VAL A 25 1.76 -3.36 -10.12
N GLU A 26 0.80 -2.44 -10.15
CA GLU A 26 1.07 -1.07 -10.55
C GLU A 26 1.82 -0.31 -9.44
N PHE A 27 3.03 0.18 -9.74
CA PHE A 27 3.93 0.81 -8.76
C PHE A 27 4.22 2.28 -9.12
N PHE A 28 4.25 3.13 -8.10
CA PHE A 28 4.55 4.56 -8.22
C PHE A 28 5.75 4.92 -7.35
N LEU A 29 6.71 5.66 -7.91
CA LEU A 29 7.95 6.03 -7.21
C LEU A 29 7.72 7.07 -6.12
N ASP A 30 6.71 7.91 -6.28
CA ASP A 30 6.39 9.03 -5.39
C ASP A 30 4.88 9.18 -5.17
N ASP A 31 4.52 10.20 -4.40
CA ASP A 31 3.16 10.49 -3.97
C ASP A 31 2.37 11.42 -4.90
N GLN A 32 2.89 11.71 -6.11
CA GLN A 32 2.22 12.61 -7.06
C GLN A 32 0.95 11.97 -7.64
N VAL A 33 0.99 10.66 -7.90
CA VAL A 33 -0.16 9.88 -8.38
C VAL A 33 -0.80 9.08 -7.24
N LEU A 34 0.01 8.36 -6.45
CA LEU A 34 -0.47 7.62 -5.27
C LEU A 34 -0.27 8.44 -4.00
N ASN A 35 -1.18 9.37 -3.75
CA ASN A 35 -1.17 10.22 -2.54
C ASN A 35 -1.29 9.41 -1.23
N PHE A 36 -1.79 8.17 -1.27
CA PHE A 36 -1.89 7.28 -0.11
C PHE A 36 -0.51 6.98 0.52
N ARG A 37 0.58 7.13 -0.25
CA ARG A 37 1.95 7.03 0.28
C ARG A 37 2.24 8.03 1.41
N ARG A 38 1.49 9.14 1.46
CA ARG A 38 1.58 10.14 2.56
C ARG A 38 0.91 9.68 3.85
N LEU A 39 0.02 8.69 3.78
CA LEU A 39 -0.77 8.22 4.92
C LEU A 39 -0.14 7.05 5.64
N ILE A 40 0.89 6.42 5.09
CA ILE A 40 1.51 5.22 5.67
C ILE A 40 2.97 5.47 6.00
N ASN A 41 3.44 4.88 7.09
CA ASN A 41 4.77 5.15 7.64
C ASN A 41 5.91 4.38 6.95
N LYS A 42 5.58 3.46 6.05
CA LYS A 42 6.53 2.58 5.39
C LYS A 42 6.03 2.20 3.99
N GLN A 43 6.95 2.20 3.04
CA GLN A 43 6.71 1.86 1.64
C GLN A 43 7.45 0.55 1.32
N LEU A 44 6.92 -0.22 0.36
CA LEU A 44 7.67 -1.32 -0.24
C LEU A 44 8.99 -0.82 -0.86
N ALA A 45 10.06 -1.57 -0.62
CA ALA A 45 11.31 -1.38 -1.35
C ALA A 45 11.20 -2.07 -2.71
N PHE A 46 12.00 -1.62 -3.68
CA PHE A 46 12.09 -2.26 -4.99
C PHE A 46 13.54 -2.40 -5.42
N LYS A 47 13.82 -3.44 -6.21
CA LYS A 47 15.16 -3.70 -6.76
C LYS A 47 15.01 -4.43 -8.09
N ASN A 48 15.68 -3.92 -9.13
CA ASN A 48 15.71 -4.54 -10.46
C ASN A 48 14.33 -4.82 -11.08
N GLY A 49 13.34 -3.97 -10.79
CA GLY A 49 11.96 -4.13 -11.28
C GLY A 49 11.04 -4.94 -10.37
N ASP A 50 11.58 -5.58 -9.34
CA ASP A 50 10.79 -6.36 -8.36
C ASP A 50 10.48 -5.56 -7.10
N LEU A 51 9.28 -5.76 -6.56
CA LEU A 51 8.89 -5.27 -5.23
C LEU A 51 9.32 -6.27 -4.15
N ILE A 52 9.91 -5.76 -3.08
CA ILE A 52 10.40 -6.54 -1.94
C ILE A 52 9.35 -6.47 -0.82
N LEU A 53 8.66 -7.59 -0.59
CA LEU A 53 7.62 -7.67 0.44
C LEU A 53 8.18 -7.48 1.85
N HIS A 54 7.39 -6.82 2.69
CA HIS A 54 7.64 -6.75 4.12
C HIS A 54 7.64 -8.16 4.74
N GLN A 55 8.51 -8.35 5.74
CA GLN A 55 8.64 -9.61 6.49
C GLN A 55 7.93 -9.56 7.86
N THR A 56 7.28 -8.44 8.15
CA THR A 56 6.48 -8.22 9.37
C THR A 56 5.05 -8.70 9.15
N PRO A 57 4.32 -9.11 10.21
CA PRO A 57 2.92 -9.51 10.10
C PRO A 57 2.01 -8.45 9.46
N GLY A 58 0.90 -8.90 8.86
CA GLY A 58 -0.07 -8.04 8.21
C GLY A 58 0.46 -7.40 6.92
N LEU A 59 0.03 -6.17 6.64
CA LEU A 59 0.50 -5.42 5.47
C LEU A 59 1.89 -4.80 5.67
N GLY A 60 2.42 -4.80 6.90
CA GLY A 60 3.78 -4.36 7.22
C GLY A 60 4.02 -2.85 7.19
N PHE A 61 2.95 -2.04 7.10
CA PHE A 61 2.95 -0.60 7.33
C PHE A 61 1.87 -0.24 8.35
N GLU A 62 2.03 0.91 9.01
CA GLU A 62 1.01 1.54 9.85
C GLU A 62 0.60 2.88 9.25
N PHE A 63 -0.53 3.42 9.71
CA PHE A 63 -0.92 4.78 9.36
C PHE A 63 -0.05 5.83 10.07
N GLU A 64 0.29 6.89 9.34
CA GLU A 64 1.00 8.05 9.88
C GLU A 64 -0.03 8.99 10.52
N GLU A 65 -0.09 9.00 11.85
CA GLU A 65 -1.14 9.68 12.62
C GLU A 65 -1.19 11.20 12.37
N ALA A 66 -0.04 11.85 12.15
CA ALA A 66 -0.04 13.29 11.87
C ALA A 66 -0.64 13.60 10.49
N ALA A 67 -0.36 12.75 9.48
CA ALA A 67 -0.95 12.82 8.16
C ALA A 67 -2.46 12.52 8.21
N VAL A 68 -2.88 11.45 8.89
CA VAL A 68 -4.30 11.13 9.06
C VAL A 68 -5.03 12.30 9.73
N LYS A 69 -4.49 12.84 10.83
CA LYS A 69 -5.08 14.01 11.52
C LYS A 69 -5.17 15.24 10.61
N LYS A 70 -4.18 15.45 9.74
CA LYS A 70 -4.15 16.55 8.78
C LYS A 70 -5.21 16.41 7.69
N TYR A 71 -5.41 15.19 7.15
CA TYR A 71 -6.23 14.98 5.96
C TYR A 71 -7.67 14.53 6.24
N ALA A 72 -7.94 13.87 7.38
CA ALA A 72 -9.26 13.28 7.66
C ALA A 72 -10.26 14.25 8.34
N GLY A 73 -9.85 15.48 8.65
CA GLY A 73 -10.75 16.50 9.22
C GLY A 73 -11.20 16.17 10.65
N LYS A 74 -12.47 16.41 10.98
CA LYS A 74 -12.99 16.32 12.37
C LYS A 74 -13.15 14.88 12.90
N ALA A 75 -13.18 13.88 12.02
CA ALA A 75 -13.39 12.48 12.39
C ALA A 75 -12.43 11.58 11.61
N ALA A 76 -11.25 11.34 12.19
CA ALA A 76 -10.20 10.53 11.56
C ALA A 76 -10.51 9.04 11.51
N TRP A 77 -11.21 8.54 12.53
CA TRP A 77 -11.40 7.11 12.76
C TRP A 77 -12.85 6.81 13.13
N THR A 78 -13.41 5.76 12.53
CA THR A 78 -14.68 5.17 12.94
C THR A 78 -14.39 3.92 13.74
N LYS A 79 -14.96 3.83 14.95
CA LYS A 79 -14.93 2.59 15.73
C LYS A 79 -16.00 1.64 15.18
N ILE A 80 -15.58 0.47 14.73
CA ILE A 80 -16.50 -0.62 14.39
C ILE A 80 -16.74 -1.40 15.68
N ALA A 81 -18.01 -1.50 16.09
CA ALA A 81 -18.45 -2.25 17.26
C ALA A 81 -18.81 -3.69 16.88
#